data_AF-A0A7W1DQQ7-F1
#
_entry.id   AF-A0A7W1DQQ7-F1
#
_cell.length_a   1.000
_cell.length_b   1.000
_cell.length_c   1.000
_cell.angle_alpha   90.00
_cell.angle_beta   90.00
_cell.angle_gamma   90.00
#
_symmetry.space_group_name_H-M   'P 1'
#
loop_
_entity.id
_entity.type
_entity.pdbx_description
1 polymer ?
#
loop_
_entity_poly.entity_id
_entity_poly.type
_entity_poly.pdbx_seq_one_letter_code
_entity_poly.pdbx_strand_id
1 'polypeptide(L)' 'MRRRTISFLTLALAAAFWLPAATRVDGQAQQPRVIALRGGTVHTITNGTLPNATVLIRDGKIAAVGANVTVPADAQVV' A
#
# COMPACT_ATOMS: atom_id res chain seq x y z
N MET A 1 -10.12 -0.82 -61.54
CA MET A 1 -10.26 -2.08 -60.77
C MET A 1 -9.32 -2.00 -59.56
N ARG A 2 -9.69 -1.22 -58.53
CA ARG A 2 -10.27 -1.64 -57.24
C ARG A 2 -9.29 -2.34 -56.27
N ARG A 3 -8.63 -1.49 -55.46
CA ARG A 3 -8.63 -1.52 -53.97
C ARG A 3 -8.38 -2.88 -53.30
N ARG A 4 -7.13 -3.29 -53.06
CA ARG A 4 -6.86 -4.48 -52.21
C ARG A 4 -5.58 -4.50 -51.36
N THR A 5 -4.79 -3.41 -51.27
CA THR A 5 -3.52 -3.44 -50.51
C THR A 5 -3.53 -2.69 -49.17
N ILE A 6 -4.60 -1.96 -48.83
CA ILE A 6 -4.66 -1.14 -47.60
C ILE A 6 -5.10 -1.96 -46.36
N SER A 7 -5.58 -3.20 -46.53
CA SER A 7 -6.11 -4.03 -45.42
C SER A 7 -5.06 -4.60 -44.46
N PHE A 8 -3.78 -4.66 -44.82
CA PHE A 8 -2.76 -5.19 -43.90
C PHE A 8 -2.24 -4.13 -42.92
N LEU A 9 -2.32 -2.84 -43.27
CA LEU A 9 -1.85 -1.75 -42.41
C LEU A 9 -2.88 -1.37 -41.34
N THR A 10 -4.18 -1.57 -41.61
CA THR A 10 -5.25 -1.29 -40.63
C THR A 10 -5.41 -2.39 -39.58
N LEU A 11 -5.01 -3.64 -39.89
CA LEU A 11 -5.05 -4.74 -38.91
C LEU A 11 -3.95 -4.60 -37.84
N ALA A 12 -2.80 -4.02 -38.18
CA ALA A 12 -1.73 -3.73 -37.22
C ALA A 12 -2.12 -2.60 -36.23
N LEU A 13 -2.95 -1.65 -36.64
CA LEU A 13 -3.41 -0.55 -35.79
C LEU A 13 -4.52 -0.97 -34.82
N ALA A 14 -5.34 -1.98 -35.17
CA ALA A 14 -6.38 -2.52 -34.29
C ALA A 14 -5.79 -3.31 -33.10
N ALA A 15 -4.62 -3.93 -33.26
CA ALA A 15 -3.93 -4.63 -32.18
C ALA A 15 -3.36 -3.67 -31.11
N ALA A 16 -3.01 -2.44 -31.49
CA ALA A 16 -2.56 -1.41 -30.55
C ALA A 16 -3.71 -0.87 -29.67
N PHE A 17 -4.96 -1.01 -30.12
CA PHE A 17 -6.16 -0.58 -29.39
C PHE A 17 -6.62 -1.57 -28.31
N TRP A 18 -5.99 -2.74 -28.24
CA TRP A 18 -6.21 -3.77 -27.22
C TRP A 18 -4.95 -4.00 -26.36
N LEU A 19 -4.04 -3.02 -26.23
CA LEU A 19 -3.06 -3.11 -25.16
C LEU A 19 -3.79 -2.87 -23.83
N PRO A 20 -3.83 -3.84 -22.90
CA PRO A 20 -4.10 -3.50 -21.52
C PRO A 20 -2.99 -2.52 -21.12
N ALA A 21 -3.36 -1.27 -20.84
CA ALA A 21 -2.46 -0.34 -20.18
C ALA A 21 -1.99 -1.08 -18.92
N ALA A 22 -0.71 -1.48 -18.90
CA ALA A 22 -0.14 -2.26 -17.82
C ALA A 22 -0.53 -1.56 -16.53
N THR A 23 -1.44 -2.19 -15.78
CA THR A 23 -1.86 -1.66 -14.49
C THR A 23 -0.59 -1.65 -13.67
N ARG A 24 -0.10 -0.44 -13.40
CA ARG A 24 0.96 -0.28 -12.40
C ARG A 24 0.31 -0.77 -11.12
N VAL A 25 0.64 -2.00 -10.73
CA VAL A 25 0.40 -2.46 -9.38
C VAL A 25 1.31 -1.57 -8.55
N ASP A 26 0.75 -0.50 -7.99
CA ASP A 26 1.42 0.40 -7.07
C ASP A 26 1.66 -0.36 -5.74
N GLY A 27 2.41 -1.47 -5.80
CA GLY A 27 2.90 -2.21 -4.65
C GLY A 27 3.99 -1.45 -3.89
N GLN A 28 4.37 -0.27 -4.39
CA GLN A 28 5.27 0.67 -3.75
C GLN A 28 4.53 1.96 -3.39
N ALA A 29 3.38 1.86 -2.71
CA ALA A 29 3.00 2.94 -1.82
C ALA A 29 4.18 3.13 -0.86
N GLN A 30 4.78 4.33 -0.86
CA GLN A 30 5.87 4.71 0.04
C GLN A 30 5.46 4.31 1.46
N GLN A 31 5.97 3.19 1.97
CA GLN A 31 5.54 2.73 3.28
C GLN A 31 6.01 3.77 4.30
N PRO A 32 5.11 4.33 5.12
CA PRO A 32 5.49 5.24 6.16
C PRO A 32 6.58 4.58 7.01
N ARG A 33 7.73 5.25 7.17
CA ARG A 33 8.87 4.74 7.92
C ARG A 33 8.50 4.49 9.40
N VAL A 34 7.50 5.22 9.88
CA VAL A 34 6.96 5.13 11.24
C VAL A 34 5.42 5.10 11.19
N ILE A 35 4.80 4.13 11.87
CA ILE A 35 3.35 3.99 12.00
C ILE A 35 2.99 3.92 13.48
N ALA A 36 1.91 4.59 13.89
CA ALA A 36 1.35 4.47 15.23
C ALA A 36 -0.12 4.04 15.14
N LEU A 37 -0.42 2.83 15.62
CA LEU A 37 -1.80 2.35 15.78
C LEU A 37 -2.30 2.82 17.14
N ARG A 38 -3.32 3.69 17.20
CA ARG A 38 -3.74 4.33 18.46
C ARG A 38 -5.13 3.89 18.92
N GLY A 39 -5.29 3.75 20.24
CA GLY A 39 -6.61 3.56 20.87
C GLY A 39 -7.17 2.14 20.72
N GLY A 40 -6.38 1.20 20.24
CA GLY A 40 -6.77 -0.20 20.09
C GLY A 40 -6.67 -0.99 21.38
N THR A 41 -7.30 -2.18 21.39
CA THR A 41 -7.04 -3.20 22.41
C THR A 41 -5.92 -4.11 21.93
N VAL A 42 -4.80 -4.11 22.63
CA VAL A 42 -3.60 -4.87 22.24
C VAL A 42 -3.49 -6.12 23.10
N HIS A 43 -3.54 -7.29 22.47
CA HIS A 43 -3.30 -8.57 23.14
C HIS A 43 -1.82 -8.93 23.02
N THR A 44 -1.15 -9.05 24.17
CA THR A 44 0.25 -9.48 24.26
C THR A 44 0.34 -10.80 25.00
N ILE A 45 1.37 -11.58 24.70
CA ILE A 45 1.59 -12.88 25.37
C ILE A 45 2.02 -12.66 26.83
N THR A 46 2.93 -11.72 27.08
CA THR A 46 3.56 -11.53 28.40
C THR A 46 2.78 -10.61 29.33
N ASN A 47 2.13 -9.58 28.80
CA ASN A 47 1.47 -8.55 29.61
C ASN A 47 -0.07 -8.59 29.51
N GLY A 48 -0.62 -9.64 28.89
CA GLY A 48 -2.06 -9.81 28.72
C GLY A 48 -2.67 -8.77 27.77
N THR A 49 -3.90 -8.35 28.08
CA THR A 49 -4.70 -7.45 27.26
C THR A 49 -4.57 -6.00 27.72
N LEU A 50 -4.15 -5.11 26.82
CA LEU A 50 -3.99 -3.68 27.07
C LEU A 50 -5.08 -2.88 26.34
N PRO A 51 -6.09 -2.33 27.04
CA PRO A 51 -7.11 -1.48 26.43
C PRO A 51 -6.58 -0.06 26.14
N ASN A 52 -7.12 0.59 25.12
CA ASN A 52 -6.75 1.96 24.70
C ASN A 52 -5.24 2.16 24.52
N ALA A 53 -4.55 1.13 24.04
CA ALA A 53 -3.12 1.13 23.87
C ALA A 53 -2.72 1.66 22.48
N THR A 54 -1.46 2.06 22.38
CA THR A 54 -0.81 2.47 21.15
C THR A 54 0.32 1.50 20.80
N VAL A 55 0.43 1.12 19.53
CA VAL A 55 1.53 0.31 18.99
C VAL A 55 2.32 1.19 18.04
N LEU A 56 3.59 1.47 18.38
CA LEU A 56 4.51 2.21 17.53
C LEU A 56 5.36 1.23 16.72
N ILE A 57 5.37 1.40 15.41
CA ILE A 57 6.08 0.58 14.44
C ILE A 57 7.10 1.46 13.72
N ARG A 58 8.35 1.02 13.62
CA ARG A 58 9.44 1.67 12.89
C ARG A 58 10.12 0.67 11.99
N ASP A 59 10.27 1.00 10.70
CA ASP A 59 10.91 0.15 9.70
C ASP A 59 10.36 -1.31 9.72
N GLY A 60 9.04 -1.45 9.88
CA GLY A 60 8.35 -2.74 9.94
C GLY A 60 8.50 -3.51 11.25
N LYS A 61 9.10 -2.94 12.30
CA LYS A 61 9.26 -3.56 13.62
C LYS A 61 8.51 -2.81 14.71
N ILE A 62 8.01 -3.52 15.70
CA ILE A 62 7.38 -2.90 16.88
C ILE A 62 8.48 -2.27 17.74
N ALA A 63 8.43 -0.95 17.87
CA ALA A 63 9.35 -0.16 18.68
C ALA A 63 8.83 0.03 20.11
N ALA A 64 7.51 0.16 20.30
CA ALA A 64 6.89 0.32 21.62
C ALA A 64 5.40 -0.08 21.61
N VAL A 65 4.89 -0.51 22.77
CA VAL A 65 3.48 -0.85 23.00
C VAL A 65 3.05 -0.33 24.37
N GLY A 66 1.89 0.34 24.45
CA GLY A 66 1.30 0.74 25.73
C GLY A 66 0.37 1.95 25.63
N ALA A 67 -0.27 2.31 26.74
CA ALA A 67 -1.21 3.45 26.80
C ALA A 67 -0.51 4.82 26.64
N ASN A 68 0.76 4.93 27.08
CA ASN A 68 1.51 6.19 27.13
C ASN A 68 2.66 6.26 26.11
N VAL A 69 2.52 5.59 24.96
CA VAL A 69 3.56 5.61 23.92
C VAL A 69 3.61 6.99 23.27
N THR A 70 4.80 7.60 23.27
CA THR A 70 5.03 8.86 22.56
C THR A 70 5.08 8.61 21.06
N VAL A 71 4.12 9.20 20.34
CA VAL A 71 4.05 9.13 18.88
C VAL A 71 4.85 10.29 18.30
N PRO A 72 5.90 10.04 17.50
CA PRO A 72 6.67 11.11 16.89
C PRO A 72 5.88 11.77 15.75
N ALA A 73 6.21 13.02 15.41
CA ALA A 73 5.42 13.82 14.48
C ALA A 73 5.46 13.32 13.02
N ASP A 74 6.47 12.52 12.66
CA ASP A 74 6.63 11.89 11.36
C ASP A 74 5.88 10.56 11.22
N ALA A 75 5.22 10.09 12.28
CA ALA A 75 4.44 8.86 12.25
C ALA A 75 3.09 9.03 11.56
N GLN A 76 2.74 8.07 10.70
CA GLN A 76 1.36 7.92 10.26
C GLN A 76 0.53 7.34 11.40
N VAL A 77 -0.49 8.07 11.83
CA VAL A 77 -1.43 7.62 12.87
C VAL A 77 -2.63 6.93 12.23
N VAL A 78 -2.99 5.75 12.73
CA VAL A 78 -4.17 4.96 12.33
C VAL A 78 -5.02 4.66 13.56
#